data_AF-A0A7X7IZF8-F1
#
_entry.id   AF-A0A7X7IZF8-F1
#
_cell.length_a   1.000
_cell.length_b   1.000
_cell.length_c   1.000
_cell.angle_alpha   90.00
_cell.angle_beta   90.00
_cell.angle_gamma   90.00
#
_symmetry.space_group_name_H-M   'P 1'
#
loop_
_entity.id
_entity.type
_entity.pdbx_description
1 polymer ?
#
loop_
_entity_poly.entity_id
_entity_poly.type
_entity_poly.pdbx_seq_one_letter_code
_entity_poly.pdbx_strand_id
1 'polypeptide(L)'
;MKETIAVLDFGSQYAQLIARRVRENRVYSVICPPTITPAQIREMNVAGMIFSGGPASVYAPGAPECDPALLQMGIPVLGICYGMQISCRSLGAQVNAAPAREYGRTR
;
A
#
# COMPACT_ATOMS: atom_id res chain seq x y z
N MET A 1 -6.43 -9.15 -21.97
CA MET A 1 -5.46 -9.33 -20.87
C MET A 1 -6.20 -9.25 -19.55
N LYS A 2 -5.87 -10.07 -18.54
CA LYS A 2 -6.42 -9.90 -17.19
C LYS A 2 -5.57 -8.85 -16.48
N GLU A 3 -6.15 -7.70 -16.17
CA GLU A 3 -5.51 -6.70 -15.33
C GLU A 3 -5.45 -7.23 -13.89
N THR A 4 -4.26 -7.15 -13.28
CA THR A 4 -4.01 -7.59 -11.91
C THR A 4 -3.61 -6.40 -11.06
N ILE A 5 -4.21 -6.25 -9.88
CA ILE A 5 -3.79 -5.28 -8.88
C ILE A 5 -3.13 -6.00 -7.71
N ALA A 6 -1.92 -5.57 -7.34
CA ALA A 6 -1.26 -6.01 -6.12
C ALA A 6 -1.70 -5.13 -4.94
N VAL A 7 -2.16 -5.75 -3.86
CA VAL A 7 -2.51 -5.08 -2.61
C VAL A 7 -1.41 -5.41 -1.60
N LEU A 8 -0.52 -4.46 -1.33
CA LEU A 8 0.55 -4.62 -0.34
C LEU A 8 -0.03 -4.38 1.06
N ASP A 9 0.05 -5.40 1.91
CA ASP A 9 -0.52 -5.35 3.25
C ASP A 9 0.51 -4.94 4.32
N PHE A 10 0.38 -3.72 4.85
CA PHE A 10 1.21 -3.22 5.95
C PHE A 10 0.63 -3.53 7.34
N GLY A 11 -0.26 -4.53 7.44
CA GLY A 11 -0.93 -4.93 8.68
C GLY A 11 -2.31 -4.28 8.86
N SER A 12 -2.94 -3.85 7.77
CA SER A 12 -4.27 -3.26 7.81
C SER A 12 -5.33 -4.31 8.11
N GLN A 13 -6.26 -3.98 9.01
CA GLN A 13 -7.51 -4.76 9.17
C GLN A 13 -8.36 -4.77 7.89
N TYR A 14 -8.09 -3.88 6.93
CA TYR A 14 -8.88 -3.69 5.71
C TYR A 14 -8.20 -4.20 4.42
N ALA A 15 -7.01 -4.80 4.46
CA ALA A 15 -6.35 -5.27 3.23
C ALA A 15 -7.19 -6.28 2.43
N GLN A 16 -7.84 -7.22 3.14
CA GLN A 16 -8.79 -8.16 2.54
C GLN A 16 -10.02 -7.47 1.93
N LEU A 17 -10.52 -6.42 2.58
CA LEU A 17 -11.64 -5.64 2.07
C LEU A 17 -11.25 -4.86 0.80
N ILE A 18 -10.06 -4.25 0.77
CA ILE A 18 -9.51 -3.58 -0.41
C ILE A 18 -9.42 -4.58 -1.58
N ALA A 19 -8.81 -5.75 -1.36
CA ALA A 19 -8.69 -6.78 -2.38
C ALA A 19 -10.06 -7.24 -2.90
N ARG A 20 -11.05 -7.39 -2.01
CA ARG A 20 -12.44 -7.69 -2.36
C ARG A 20 -13.08 -6.58 -3.20
N ARG A 21 -12.91 -5.30 -2.85
CA ARG A 21 -13.46 -4.17 -3.63
C ARG A 21 -12.89 -4.11 -5.05
N VAL A 22 -11.61 -4.45 -5.23
CA VAL A 22 -11.02 -4.58 -6.57
C VAL A 22 -11.70 -5.71 -7.36
N ARG A 23 -11.92 -6.87 -6.73
CA ARG A 23 -12.60 -8.02 -7.36
C ARG A 23 -14.05 -7.73 -7.72
N GLU A 24 -14.77 -6.96 -6.89
CA GLU A 24 -16.13 -6.50 -7.18
C GLU A 24 -16.20 -5.60 -8.43
N ASN A 25 -15.10 -4.94 -8.79
CA ASN A 25 -14.93 -4.19 -10.04
C ASN A 25 -14.44 -5.06 -11.21
N ARG A 26 -14.53 -6.40 -11.11
CA ARG A 26 -14.16 -7.37 -12.15
C ARG A 26 -12.67 -7.38 -12.52
N VAL A 27 -11.80 -6.90 -11.64
CA VAL A 27 -10.34 -6.91 -11.79
C VAL A 27 -9.74 -7.95 -10.84
N TYR A 28 -8.73 -8.70 -11.29
CA TYR A 28 -8.07 -9.68 -10.42
C TYR A 28 -7.20 -8.95 -9.39
N SER A 29 -7.19 -9.45 -8.14
CA SER A 29 -6.36 -8.87 -7.08
C SER A 29 -5.64 -9.95 -6.28
N VAL A 30 -4.39 -9.67 -5.94
CA VAL A 30 -3.53 -10.50 -5.10
C VAL A 30 -3.07 -9.67 -3.90
N ILE A 31 -3.09 -10.27 -2.71
CA ILE A 31 -2.54 -9.64 -1.50
C ILE A 31 -1.08 -10.07 -1.39
N CYS A 32 -0.21 -9.10 -1.22
CA CYS A 32 1.24 -9.27 -1.16
C CYS A 32 1.77 -8.79 0.20
N PRO A 33 2.83 -9.43 0.73
CA PRO A 33 3.52 -8.89 1.89
C PRO A 33 4.21 -7.56 1.55
N PRO A 34 4.51 -6.71 2.53
CA PRO A 34 5.18 -5.43 2.31
C PRO A 34 6.65 -5.62 1.88
N THR A 35 7.22 -6.80 2.12
CA THR A 35 8.57 -7.23 1.73
C THR A 35 8.67 -7.71 0.28
N ILE A 36 7.59 -7.63 -0.51
CA ILE A 36 7.62 -8.03 -1.92
C ILE A 36 8.63 -7.17 -2.70
N THR A 37 9.39 -7.81 -3.56
CA THR A 37 10.45 -7.15 -4.34
C THR A 37 9.90 -6.59 -5.67
N PRO A 38 10.55 -5.56 -6.26
CA PRO A 38 10.23 -5.09 -7.60
C PRO A 38 10.30 -6.18 -8.66
N ALA A 39 11.20 -7.16 -8.52
CA ALA A 39 11.31 -8.29 -9.44
C ALA A 39 10.04 -9.16 -9.42
N GLN A 40 9.56 -9.52 -8.23
CA GLN A 40 8.31 -10.28 -8.08
C GLN A 40 7.10 -9.51 -8.62
N ILE A 41 7.04 -8.19 -8.42
CA ILE A 41 5.98 -7.35 -8.99
C ILE A 41 6.02 -7.34 -10.53
N ARG A 42 7.21 -7.28 -11.14
CA ARG A 42 7.34 -7.38 -12.61
C ARG A 42 6.88 -8.73 -13.13
N GLU A 43 7.25 -9.82 -12.47
CA GLU A 43 6.84 -11.18 -12.85
C GLU A 43 5.31 -11.35 -12.82
N MET A 44 4.63 -10.70 -11.87
CA MET A 44 3.17 -10.70 -11.78
C MET A 44 2.47 -9.87 -12.86
N ASN A 45 3.20 -9.03 -13.60
CA ASN A 45 2.67 -8.15 -14.65
C ASN A 45 1.42 -7.35 -14.20
N VAL A 46 1.55 -6.66 -13.05
CA VAL A 46 0.44 -5.91 -12.45
C VAL A 46 0.16 -4.61 -13.19
N ALA A 47 -1.12 -4.24 -13.27
CA ALA A 47 -1.58 -2.98 -13.83
C ALA A 47 -1.48 -1.82 -12.80
N GLY A 48 -1.41 -2.14 -11.51
CA GLY A 48 -1.35 -1.16 -10.43
C GLY A 48 -1.08 -1.78 -9.07
N MET A 49 -0.69 -0.94 -8.12
CA MET A 49 -0.45 -1.33 -6.73
C MET A 49 -1.29 -0.49 -5.77
N ILE A 50 -1.82 -1.13 -4.72
CA ILE A 50 -2.48 -0.45 -3.60
C ILE A 50 -1.69 -0.74 -2.33
N PHE A 51 -1.19 0.31 -1.68
CA PHE A 51 -0.50 0.22 -0.42
C PHE A 51 -1.54 0.40 0.69
N SER A 52 -1.78 -0.66 1.47
CA SER A 52 -2.82 -0.68 2.49
C SER A 52 -2.48 0.22 3.68
N GLY A 53 -3.46 0.39 4.58
CA GLY A 53 -3.22 1.00 5.88
C GLY A 53 -2.32 0.15 6.79
N GLY A 54 -2.11 0.61 8.01
CA GLY A 54 -1.26 -0.07 8.98
C GLY A 54 -1.55 0.43 10.38
N PRO A 55 -1.30 -0.37 11.42
CA PRO A 55 -1.63 -0.03 12.80
C PRO A 55 -0.56 0.85 13.46
N ALA A 56 0.59 1.02 12.81
CA ALA A 56 1.77 1.67 13.37
C ALA A 56 2.01 3.07 12.80
N SER A 57 2.83 3.85 13.49
CA SER A 57 3.47 5.03 12.90
C SER A 57 4.58 4.56 11.96
N VAL A 58 4.75 5.24 10.81
CA VAL A 58 5.86 4.95 9.87
C VAL A 58 7.25 5.17 10.48
N TYR A 59 7.35 5.82 11.65
CA TYR A 59 8.61 6.03 12.39
C TYR A 59 8.80 5.07 13.58
N ALA A 60 7.82 4.19 13.87
CA ALA A 60 7.95 3.27 14.98
C ALA A 60 9.07 2.24 14.71
N PRO A 61 9.83 1.81 15.73
CA PRO A 61 10.78 0.70 15.57
C PRO A 61 10.07 -0.55 15.04
N GLY A 62 10.58 -1.12 13.95
CA GLY A 62 9.98 -2.28 13.29
C GLY A 62 8.70 -1.98 12.49
N ALA A 63 8.41 -0.70 12.21
CA ALA A 63 7.31 -0.33 11.32
C ALA A 63 7.50 -1.00 9.94
N PRO A 64 6.43 -1.58 9.35
CA PRO A 64 6.51 -2.20 8.04
C PRO A 64 7.00 -1.21 6.97
N GLU A 65 8.12 -1.52 6.31
CA GLU A 65 8.65 -0.74 5.20
C GLU A 65 8.44 -1.49 3.87
N CYS A 66 8.54 -0.78 2.76
CA CYS A 66 8.54 -1.35 1.42
C CYS A 66 9.79 -0.90 0.66
N ASP A 67 10.21 -1.68 -0.34
CA ASP A 67 11.30 -1.28 -1.23
C ASP A 67 10.93 0.02 -1.98
N PRO A 68 11.67 1.14 -1.81
CA PRO A 68 11.38 2.39 -2.50
C PRO A 68 11.39 2.28 -4.03
N ALA A 69 12.12 1.30 -4.58
CA ALA A 69 12.14 1.05 -6.02
C ALA A 69 10.77 0.66 -6.57
N LEU A 70 9.84 0.15 -5.75
CA LEU A 70 8.45 -0.11 -6.13
C LEU A 70 7.76 1.15 -6.66
N LEU A 71 8.02 2.31 -6.05
CA LEU A 71 7.43 3.58 -6.46
C LEU A 71 8.04 4.13 -7.77
N GLN A 72 9.17 3.57 -8.21
CA GLN A 72 9.92 4.02 -9.40
C GLN A 72 9.68 3.12 -10.62
N MET A 73 8.83 2.09 -10.51
CA MET A 73 8.59 1.11 -11.59
C MET A 73 7.77 1.63 -12.77
N GLY A 74 7.24 2.86 -12.68
CA GLY A 74 6.30 3.40 -13.67
C GLY A 74 4.89 2.77 -13.60
N ILE A 75 4.61 2.00 -12.55
CA ILE A 75 3.31 1.39 -12.27
C ILE A 75 2.53 2.32 -11.33
N PRO A 76 1.24 2.63 -11.59
CA PRO A 76 0.43 3.46 -10.71
C PRO A 76 0.33 2.90 -9.29
N VAL A 77 0.47 3.77 -8.28
CA VAL A 77 0.39 3.40 -6.86
C VAL A 77 -0.66 4.26 -6.15
N LEU A 78 -1.57 3.60 -5.44
CA LEU A 78 -2.51 4.23 -4.51
C LEU A 78 -2.12 3.92 -3.07
N GLY A 79 -1.74 4.93 -2.30
CA GLY A 79 -1.49 4.81 -0.85
C GLY A 79 -2.71 5.13 -0.01
N ILE A 80 -3.08 4.25 0.92
CA ILE A 80 -4.20 4.46 1.85
C ILE A 80 -3.68 4.59 3.28
N CYS A 81 -3.91 5.74 3.92
CA CYS A 81 -3.49 6.00 5.31
C CYS A 81 -1.98 5.73 5.50
N TYR A 82 -1.59 4.67 6.21
CA TYR A 82 -0.18 4.26 6.34
C TYR A 82 0.52 4.11 4.98
N GLY A 83 -0.14 3.50 3.99
CA GLY A 83 0.38 3.35 2.63
C GLY A 83 0.70 4.68 1.95
N MET A 84 -0.06 5.74 2.27
CA MET A 84 0.25 7.11 1.81
C MET A 84 1.47 7.66 2.55
N GLN A 85 1.52 7.51 3.87
CA GLN A 85 2.63 8.01 4.69
C GLN A 85 3.97 7.38 4.28
N ILE A 86 4.00 6.05 4.09
CA ILE A 86 5.23 5.35 3.65
C ILE A 86 5.63 5.79 2.23
N SER A 87 4.67 6.01 1.34
CA SER A 87 4.95 6.51 -0.01
C SER A 87 5.58 7.90 0.03
N CYS A 88 5.02 8.83 0.83
CA CYS A 88 5.60 10.15 1.05
C CYS A 88 7.03 10.07 1.59
N ARG A 89 7.25 9.26 2.64
CA ARG A 89 8.57 9.08 3.26
C ARG A 89 9.59 8.51 2.26
N SER A 90 9.21 7.48 1.50
CA SER A 90 10.08 6.85 0.49
C SER A 90 10.42 7.79 -0.68
N LEU A 91 9.61 8.82 -0.94
CA LEU A 91 9.87 9.87 -1.91
C LEU A 91 10.63 11.08 -1.33
N GLY A 92 11.09 10.99 -0.07
CA GLY A 92 11.87 12.03 0.59
C GLY A 92 11.04 13.13 1.27
N ALA A 93 9.71 12.99 1.33
CA ALA A 93 8.87 13.92 2.08
C ALA A 93 8.88 13.60 3.59
N GLN A 94 8.60 14.62 4.40
CA GLN A 94 8.46 14.48 5.84
C GLN A 94 7.01 14.16 6.21
N VAL A 95 6.81 13.18 7.10
CA VAL A 95 5.51 12.86 7.68
C VAL A 95 5.53 13.32 9.13
N ASN A 96 4.61 14.22 9.49
CA ASN A 96 4.54 14.73 10.87
C ASN A 96 3.69 13.83 11.74
N ALA A 97 4.09 13.68 13.01
CA ALA A 97 3.26 13.02 14.00
C ALA A 97 2.03 13.87 14.32
N ALA A 98 0.86 13.24 14.42
CA ALA A 98 -0.36 13.86 14.92
C ALA A 98 -0.50 13.63 16.44
N PRO A 99 -1.14 14.56 17.18
CA PRO A 99 -1.35 14.41 18.63
C PRO A 99 -2.19 13.18 19.01
N ALA A 100 -3.08 12.75 18.11
CA ALA A 100 -3.95 11.60 18.30
C ALA A 100 -4.16 10.85 16.99
N ARG A 101 -4.57 9.58 17.09
CA ARG A 101 -5.07 8.80 15.95
C ARG A 101 -6.56 9.07 15.80
N GLU A 102 -7.00 9.37 14.59
CA GLU A 102 -8.39 9.72 14.32
C GLU A 102 -9.01 8.74 13.32
N TYR A 103 -10.18 8.21 13.68
CA TYR A 103 -11.03 7.42 12.80
C TYR A 103 -12.47 7.85 13.01
N GLY A 104 -13.14 8.25 11.93
CA GLY A 104 -14.50 8.75 12.02
C GLY A 104 -14.99 9.29 10.69
N ARG A 105 -16.29 9.58 10.61
CA ARG A 105 -16.84 10.30 9.47
C ARG A 105 -16.43 11.76 9.59
N THR A 106 -15.83 12.30 8.54
CA THR A 106 -15.62 13.73 8.35
C THR A 106 -16.64 14.27 7.34
N ARG A 107 -16.97 15.56 7.43
CA ARG A 107 -17.87 16.24 6.48
C ARG A 107 -17.09 16.85 5.33
#